data_AF-A0A7J6HPN1-F1
#
_entry.id   AF-A0A7J6HPN1-F1
#
_cell.length_a   1.000
_cell.length_b   1.000
_cell.length_c   1.000
_cell.angle_alpha   90.00
_cell.angle_beta   90.00
_cell.angle_gamma   90.00
#
_symmetry.space_group_name_H-M   'P 1'
#
loop_
_entity.id
_entity.type
_entity.pdbx_description
1 polymer ?
#
loop_
_entity_poly.entity_id
_entity_poly.type
_entity_poly.pdbx_seq_one_letter_code
_entity_poly.pdbx_strand_id
1 'polypeptide(L)'
;MHTNMDPNVRRRGSGAGLRGLAYLFGVLSIILMIIWLLHFRGSIEYDSQNPAPMMAYRTVPAEMRVKKIIHMLLHIIAIVMGIIGLCAVFRYHNMINLGDMYSLHSWIGLTTFILYCLQWLVGFLVFMVGRSSVTKERMIGWHMVAGRALLFMSICAALTGLMEKAQFLGLKYQHEARLVNFLGLSILLFGVFVDLSIVYGRYI
;
A
#
# COMPACT_ATOMS: atom_id res chain seq x y z
N MET A 1 43.02 8.13 -15.57
CA MET A 1 41.94 7.69 -16.48
C MET A 1 40.63 7.74 -15.72
N HIS A 2 40.01 8.92 -15.59
CA HIS A 2 38.68 9.06 -15.00
C HIS A 2 37.66 8.75 -16.09
N THR A 3 36.97 7.62 -15.98
CA THR A 3 35.85 7.30 -16.87
C THR A 3 34.70 8.26 -16.54
N ASN A 4 34.51 9.27 -17.39
CA ASN A 4 33.32 10.12 -17.37
C ASN A 4 32.13 9.27 -17.79
N MET A 5 31.51 8.62 -16.80
CA MET A 5 30.26 7.89 -16.98
C MET A 5 29.16 8.89 -17.38
N ASP A 6 28.42 8.57 -18.44
CA ASP A 6 27.30 9.37 -18.94
C ASP A 6 26.30 9.65 -17.78
N PRO A 7 25.97 10.92 -17.50
CA PRO A 7 25.00 11.28 -16.47
C PRO A 7 23.64 10.60 -16.63
N ASN A 8 23.24 10.23 -17.86
CA ASN A 8 22.01 9.48 -18.12
C ASN A 8 22.07 8.04 -17.60
N VAL A 9 23.23 7.38 -17.69
CA VAL A 9 23.45 6.03 -17.14
C VAL A 9 23.37 6.06 -15.62
N ARG A 10 23.95 7.09 -14.98
CA ARG A 10 23.88 7.30 -13.52
C ARG A 10 22.44 7.51 -13.04
N ARG A 11 21.66 8.35 -13.74
CA ARG A 11 20.24 8.61 -13.42
C ARG A 11 19.36 7.37 -13.55
N ARG A 12 19.57 6.56 -14.59
CA ARG A 12 18.83 5.31 -14.84
C ARG A 12 19.13 4.25 -13.76
N GLY A 13 20.38 4.18 -13.31
CA GLY A 13 20.81 3.32 -12.20
C GLY A 13 20.17 3.70 -10.86
N SER A 14 20.20 4.98 -10.50
CA SER A 14 19.58 5.46 -9.25
C SER A 14 18.06 5.24 -9.22
N GLY A 15 17.35 5.46 -10.33
CA GLY A 15 15.91 5.22 -10.41
C GLY A 15 15.53 3.74 -10.33
N ALA A 16 16.39 2.84 -10.83
CA ALA A 16 16.21 1.39 -10.66
C ALA A 16 16.44 0.96 -9.21
N GLY A 17 17.43 1.55 -8.52
CA GLY A 17 17.72 1.28 -7.10
C GLY A 17 16.54 1.64 -6.18
N LEU A 18 15.94 2.83 -6.35
CA LEU A 18 14.79 3.25 -5.53
C LEU A 18 13.60 2.29 -5.67
N ARG A 19 13.29 1.87 -6.90
CA ARG A 19 12.21 0.90 -7.14
C ARG A 19 12.55 -0.46 -6.52
N GLY A 20 13.79 -0.90 -6.63
CA GLY A 20 14.26 -2.13 -5.98
C GLY A 20 14.07 -2.12 -4.47
N LEU A 21 14.38 -1.01 -3.81
CA LEU A 21 14.17 -0.85 -2.36
C LEU A 21 12.68 -0.85 -2.00
N ALA A 22 11.82 -0.19 -2.79
CA ALA A 22 10.37 -0.26 -2.58
C ALA A 22 9.85 -1.70 -2.66
N TYR A 23 10.26 -2.48 -3.66
CA TYR A 23 9.87 -3.89 -3.75
C TYR A 23 10.39 -4.72 -2.56
N LEU A 24 11.64 -4.50 -2.15
CA LEU A 24 12.24 -5.20 -1.03
C LEU A 24 11.43 -5.00 0.26
N PHE A 25 11.16 -3.74 0.64
CA PHE A 25 10.40 -3.45 1.86
C PHE A 25 8.93 -3.87 1.76
N GLY A 26 8.33 -3.79 0.56
CA GLY A 26 6.97 -4.29 0.32
C GLY A 26 6.86 -5.80 0.54
N VAL A 27 7.73 -6.59 -0.10
CA VAL A 27 7.76 -8.06 0.09
C VAL A 27 8.10 -8.42 1.53
N LEU A 28 9.07 -7.73 2.14
CA LEU A 28 9.41 -7.92 3.55
C LEU A 28 8.22 -7.67 4.46
N SER A 29 7.45 -6.60 4.25
CA SER A 29 6.27 -6.29 5.06
C SER A 29 5.18 -7.38 4.95
N ILE A 30 4.95 -7.94 3.77
CA ILE A 30 4.00 -9.04 3.58
C ILE A 30 4.49 -10.30 4.31
N ILE A 31 5.77 -10.65 4.16
CA ILE A 31 6.37 -11.81 4.83
C ILE A 31 6.26 -11.65 6.35
N LEU A 32 6.64 -10.50 6.90
CA LEU A 32 6.57 -10.23 8.33
C LEU A 32 5.13 -10.26 8.84
N MET A 33 4.17 -9.74 8.06
CA MET A 33 2.74 -9.81 8.39
C MET A 33 2.25 -11.27 8.44
N ILE A 34 2.58 -12.08 7.44
CA ILE A 34 2.21 -13.49 7.40
C ILE A 34 2.85 -14.26 8.57
N ILE A 35 4.14 -14.05 8.85
CA ILE A 35 4.83 -14.67 9.98
C ILE A 35 4.14 -14.27 11.29
N TRP A 36 3.83 -12.99 11.47
CA TRP A 36 3.16 -12.52 12.67
C TRP A 36 1.78 -13.17 12.85
N LEU A 37 0.98 -13.23 11.78
CA LEU A 37 -0.34 -13.86 11.83
C LEU A 37 -0.27 -15.38 12.06
N LEU A 38 0.56 -16.11 11.31
CA LEU A 38 0.60 -17.57 11.35
C LEU A 38 1.34 -18.12 12.58
N HIS A 39 2.45 -17.50 12.97
CA HIS A 39 3.29 -18.02 14.04
C HIS A 39 2.82 -17.59 15.43
N PHE A 40 2.29 -16.36 15.58
CA PHE A 40 1.96 -15.79 16.89
C PHE A 40 0.45 -15.67 17.15
N ARG A 41 -0.39 -15.56 16.12
CA ARG A 41 -1.82 -15.25 16.31
C ARG A 41 -2.77 -16.44 16.11
N GLY A 42 -2.26 -17.61 15.69
CA GLY A 42 -3.06 -18.82 15.52
C GLY A 42 -3.86 -18.80 14.22
N SER A 43 -3.61 -19.81 13.38
CA SER A 43 -4.11 -20.14 12.04
C SER A 43 -5.43 -19.52 11.54
N ILE A 44 -5.40 -19.08 10.27
CA ILE A 44 -6.52 -19.31 9.33
C ILE A 44 -6.27 -20.68 8.71
N GLU A 45 -7.14 -21.64 9.02
CA GLU A 45 -7.16 -22.96 8.42
C GLU A 45 -7.90 -22.86 7.06
N TYR A 46 -7.17 -23.05 5.96
CA TYR A 46 -7.74 -23.28 4.64
C TYR A 46 -7.02 -24.48 4.02
N ASP A 47 -7.73 -25.60 3.96
CA ASP A 47 -7.31 -26.79 3.22
C ASP A 47 -7.57 -26.55 1.72
N SER A 48 -6.51 -26.62 0.92
CA SER A 48 -6.43 -27.47 -0.28
C SER A 48 -5.25 -27.06 -1.18
N GLN A 49 -4.58 -28.09 -1.68
CA GLN A 49 -3.43 -28.11 -2.59
C GLN A 49 -3.60 -27.26 -3.85
N ASN A 50 -2.55 -26.51 -4.21
CA ASN A 50 -1.90 -26.47 -5.53
C ASN A 50 -0.67 -25.51 -5.48
N PRO A 51 0.58 -25.99 -5.62
CA PRO A 51 1.73 -25.10 -5.84
C PRO A 51 1.95 -24.90 -7.34
N ALA A 52 1.79 -23.67 -7.84
CA ALA A 52 2.21 -23.27 -9.19
C ALA A 52 2.65 -21.79 -9.21
N PRO A 53 3.57 -21.40 -10.10
CA PRO A 53 4.77 -20.65 -9.72
C PRO A 53 4.62 -19.12 -9.73
N MET A 54 5.25 -18.53 -8.72
CA MET A 54 5.58 -17.12 -8.62
C MET A 54 6.71 -16.78 -9.59
N MET A 55 6.40 -16.35 -10.81
CA MET A 55 7.23 -15.47 -11.65
C MET A 55 6.46 -15.08 -12.91
N ALA A 56 5.78 -13.95 -12.91
CA ALA A 56 5.48 -13.20 -14.13
C ALA A 56 4.88 -11.84 -13.74
N TYR A 57 5.68 -10.79 -13.75
CA TYR A 57 5.34 -9.60 -14.53
C TYR A 57 6.64 -8.88 -14.83
N ARG A 58 7.15 -9.13 -16.04
CA ARG A 58 8.11 -8.24 -16.67
C ARG A 58 7.54 -6.83 -16.59
N THR A 59 8.40 -5.86 -16.35
CA THR A 59 8.16 -4.44 -16.58
C THR A 59 7.94 -4.22 -18.07
N VAL A 60 6.79 -4.66 -18.59
CA VAL A 60 6.43 -4.52 -19.99
C VAL A 60 6.32 -3.02 -20.26
N PRO A 61 6.99 -2.49 -21.31
CA PRO A 61 6.67 -1.18 -21.83
C PRO A 61 5.24 -1.23 -22.40
N ALA A 62 4.26 -1.13 -21.52
CA ALA A 62 2.86 -1.20 -21.85
C ALA A 62 2.40 0.17 -22.37
N GLU A 63 1.52 0.15 -23.37
CA GLU A 63 0.86 1.36 -23.86
C GLU A 63 0.17 2.09 -22.71
N MET A 64 0.09 3.42 -22.79
CA MET A 64 -0.50 4.26 -21.73
C MET A 64 -1.93 3.86 -21.37
N ARG A 65 -2.69 3.30 -22.34
CA ARG A 65 -4.02 2.74 -22.10
C ARG A 65 -3.98 1.49 -21.22
N VAL A 66 -3.05 0.56 -21.46
CA VAL A 66 -2.89 -0.67 -20.67
C VAL A 66 -2.47 -0.33 -19.24
N LYS A 67 -1.54 0.60 -19.05
CA LYS A 67 -1.11 1.06 -17.71
C LYS A 67 -2.28 1.63 -16.90
N LYS A 68 -3.16 2.41 -17.54
CA LYS A 68 -4.37 2.94 -16.91
C LYS A 68 -5.35 1.83 -16.51
N ILE A 69 -5.60 0.86 -17.39
CA ILE A 69 -6.49 -0.27 -17.08
C ILE A 69 -5.95 -1.09 -15.91
N ILE A 70 -4.66 -1.44 -15.93
CA ILE A 70 -4.01 -2.18 -14.83
C ILE A 70 -4.13 -1.40 -13.52
N HIS A 71 -3.84 -0.09 -13.53
CA HIS A 71 -3.99 0.77 -12.36
C HIS A 71 -5.43 0.74 -11.82
N MET A 72 -6.44 0.90 -12.69
CA MET A 72 -7.84 0.85 -12.28
C MET A 72 -8.24 -0.50 -11.68
N LEU A 73 -7.81 -1.61 -12.28
CA LEU A 73 -8.09 -2.96 -11.80
C LEU A 73 -7.44 -3.23 -10.44
N LEU A 74 -6.17 -2.86 -10.27
CA LEU A 74 -5.46 -3.00 -8.99
C LEU A 74 -6.18 -2.24 -7.86
N HIS A 75 -6.67 -1.03 -8.14
CA HIS A 75 -7.43 -0.26 -7.17
C HIS A 75 -8.80 -0.86 -6.85
N ILE A 76 -9.53 -1.42 -7.83
CA ILE A 76 -10.78 -2.15 -7.56
C ILE A 76 -10.51 -3.33 -6.62
N ILE A 77 -9.48 -4.13 -6.90
CA ILE A 77 -9.10 -5.27 -6.06
C ILE A 77 -8.79 -4.80 -4.63
N ALA A 78 -8.05 -3.69 -4.49
CA ALA A 78 -7.76 -3.10 -3.19
C ALA A 78 -9.03 -2.62 -2.45
N ILE A 79 -9.99 -2.02 -3.15
CA ILE A 79 -11.28 -1.62 -2.57
C ILE A 79 -12.03 -2.85 -2.05
N VAL A 80 -12.15 -3.90 -2.86
CA VAL A 80 -12.85 -5.13 -2.46
C VAL A 80 -12.19 -5.75 -1.22
N MET A 81 -10.87 -5.87 -1.20
CA MET A 81 -10.12 -6.34 -0.03
C MET A 81 -10.35 -5.44 1.20
N GLY A 82 -10.41 -4.12 1.00
CA GLY A 82 -10.69 -3.17 2.07
C GLY A 82 -12.11 -3.29 2.64
N ILE A 83 -13.13 -3.52 1.81
CA ILE A 83 -14.50 -3.80 2.25
C ILE A 83 -14.52 -5.07 3.10
N ILE A 84 -13.88 -6.14 2.63
CA ILE A 84 -13.79 -7.41 3.37
C ILE A 84 -13.13 -7.18 4.74
N GLY A 85 -12.03 -6.42 4.79
CA GLY A 85 -11.33 -6.08 6.03
C GLY A 85 -12.20 -5.28 7.00
N LEU A 86 -12.90 -4.24 6.53
CA LEU A 86 -13.82 -3.45 7.37
C LEU A 86 -14.96 -4.32 7.90
N CYS A 87 -15.60 -5.12 7.04
CA CYS A 87 -16.64 -6.06 7.45
C CYS A 87 -16.13 -7.04 8.52
N ALA A 88 -14.89 -7.52 8.40
CA ALA A 88 -14.28 -8.41 9.38
C ALA A 88 -14.12 -7.73 10.75
N VAL A 89 -13.68 -6.47 10.78
CA VAL A 89 -13.49 -5.70 12.03
C VAL A 89 -14.82 -5.41 12.71
N PHE A 90 -15.83 -4.89 11.98
CA PHE A 90 -17.15 -4.63 12.56
C PHE A 90 -17.83 -5.92 13.04
N ARG A 91 -17.69 -7.01 12.28
CA ARG A 91 -18.17 -8.33 12.73
C ARG A 91 -17.45 -8.79 14.00
N TYR A 92 -16.14 -8.59 14.09
CA TYR A 92 -15.38 -8.91 15.30
C TYR A 92 -15.87 -8.11 16.50
N HIS A 93 -15.97 -6.79 16.40
CA HIS A 93 -16.46 -5.94 17.50
C HIS A 93 -17.87 -6.35 17.97
N ASN A 94 -18.77 -6.64 17.04
CA ASN A 94 -20.12 -7.14 17.36
C ASN A 94 -20.08 -8.49 18.09
N MET A 95 -19.19 -9.42 17.72
CA MET A 95 -19.06 -10.73 18.39
C MET A 95 -18.58 -10.60 19.85
N ILE A 96 -17.80 -9.57 20.16
CA ILE A 96 -17.21 -9.37 21.50
C ILE A 96 -17.82 -8.18 22.26
N ASN A 97 -18.93 -7.61 21.77
CA ASN A 97 -19.60 -6.43 22.32
C ASN A 97 -18.66 -5.25 22.63
N LEU A 98 -17.67 -5.02 21.77
CA LEU A 98 -16.83 -3.83 21.85
C LEU A 98 -17.52 -2.66 21.16
N GLY A 99 -17.37 -1.46 21.72
CA GLY A 99 -17.78 -0.24 21.05
C GLY A 99 -17.00 -0.02 19.76
N ASP A 100 -17.68 0.40 18.70
CA ASP A 100 -17.05 0.75 17.43
C ASP A 100 -16.51 2.19 17.43
N MET A 101 -15.57 2.47 16.51
CA MET A 101 -15.17 3.84 16.12
C MET A 101 -14.73 4.77 17.27
N TYR A 102 -14.14 4.26 18.35
CA TYR A 102 -13.66 5.08 19.46
C TYR A 102 -12.16 5.44 19.36
N SER A 103 -11.39 4.68 18.56
CA SER A 103 -9.94 4.82 18.51
C SER A 103 -9.48 5.76 17.39
N LEU A 104 -8.36 6.44 17.57
CA LEU A 104 -7.80 7.32 16.52
C LEU A 104 -7.47 6.52 15.25
N HIS A 105 -6.96 5.29 15.41
CA HIS A 105 -6.74 4.35 14.30
C HIS A 105 -8.02 4.18 13.47
N SER A 106 -9.15 3.95 14.13
CA SER A 106 -10.42 3.69 13.47
C SER A 106 -10.93 4.89 12.65
N TRP A 107 -10.75 6.12 13.17
CA TRP A 107 -11.13 7.36 12.46
C TRP A 107 -10.23 7.61 11.25
N ILE A 108 -8.92 7.45 11.41
CA ILE A 108 -7.97 7.59 10.29
C ILE A 108 -8.27 6.52 9.25
N GLY A 109 -8.48 5.26 9.65
CA GLY A 109 -8.75 4.15 8.76
C GLY A 109 -10.01 4.34 7.92
N LEU A 110 -11.14 4.66 8.57
CA LEU A 110 -12.42 4.87 7.87
C LEU A 110 -12.36 6.10 6.95
N THR A 111 -11.80 7.21 7.41
CA THR A 111 -11.63 8.43 6.59
C THR A 111 -10.76 8.14 5.37
N THR A 112 -9.65 7.42 5.55
CA THR A 112 -8.77 7.00 4.45
C THR A 112 -9.52 6.15 3.44
N PHE A 113 -10.30 5.18 3.90
CA PHE A 113 -11.04 4.28 3.02
C PHE A 113 -12.09 5.03 2.19
N ILE A 114 -12.86 5.92 2.82
CA ILE A 114 -13.87 6.74 2.11
C ILE A 114 -13.20 7.64 1.06
N LEU A 115 -12.15 8.36 1.44
CA LEU A 115 -11.43 9.24 0.53
C LEU A 115 -10.74 8.46 -0.60
N TYR A 116 -10.29 7.23 -0.35
CA TYR A 116 -9.73 6.35 -1.36
C TYR A 116 -10.76 5.92 -2.40
N CYS A 117 -11.97 5.55 -1.98
CA CYS A 117 -13.08 5.24 -2.88
C CYS A 117 -13.48 6.46 -3.73
N LEU A 118 -13.55 7.65 -3.13
CA LEU A 118 -13.82 8.90 -3.84
C LEU A 118 -12.72 9.24 -4.85
N GLN A 119 -11.45 9.10 -4.46
CA GLN A 119 -10.30 9.32 -5.33
C GLN A 119 -10.32 8.38 -6.53
N TRP A 120 -10.68 7.12 -6.33
CA TRP A 120 -10.82 6.13 -7.41
C TRP A 120 -11.97 6.49 -8.35
N LEU A 121 -13.14 6.86 -7.81
CA LEU A 121 -14.31 7.26 -8.60
C LEU A 121 -14.01 8.49 -9.46
N VAL A 122 -13.43 9.54 -8.87
CA VAL A 122 -13.02 10.75 -9.60
C VAL A 122 -11.97 10.41 -10.65
N GLY A 123 -10.99 9.56 -10.32
CA GLY A 123 -9.98 9.10 -11.27
C GLY A 123 -10.59 8.35 -12.47
N PHE A 124 -11.54 7.46 -12.22
CA PHE A 124 -12.28 6.75 -13.27
C PHE A 124 -13.05 7.72 -14.17
N LEU A 125 -13.87 8.60 -13.58
CA LEU A 125 -14.71 9.53 -14.33
C LEU A 125 -13.87 10.49 -15.18
N VAL A 126 -12.78 11.03 -14.64
CA VAL A 126 -11.95 12.03 -15.33
C VAL A 126 -10.99 11.40 -16.35
N PHE A 127 -10.27 10.32 -15.99
CA PHE A 127 -9.17 9.80 -16.81
C PHE A 127 -9.55 8.63 -17.73
N MET A 128 -10.61 7.87 -17.39
CA MET A 128 -11.09 6.76 -18.21
C MET A 128 -12.28 7.17 -19.09
N VAL A 129 -13.33 7.74 -18.48
CA VAL A 129 -14.58 8.10 -19.19
C VAL A 129 -14.50 9.49 -19.82
N GLY A 130 -13.90 10.44 -19.10
CA GLY A 130 -13.85 11.85 -19.49
C GLY A 130 -13.24 12.05 -20.87
N ARG A 131 -13.89 12.89 -21.69
CA ARG A 131 -13.42 13.22 -23.05
C ARG A 131 -12.61 14.51 -23.13
N SER A 132 -12.84 15.47 -22.22
CA SER A 132 -12.15 16.76 -22.19
C SER A 132 -10.67 16.63 -21.79
N SER A 133 -9.75 17.09 -22.65
CA SER A 133 -8.32 17.18 -22.35
C SER A 133 -8.04 18.24 -21.28
N VAL A 134 -8.70 19.39 -21.35
CA VAL A 134 -8.55 20.52 -20.40
C VAL A 134 -8.85 20.09 -18.96
N THR A 135 -9.92 19.30 -18.76
CA THR A 135 -10.28 18.79 -17.44
C THR A 135 -9.23 17.82 -16.91
N LYS A 136 -8.70 16.94 -17.77
CA LYS A 136 -7.65 15.97 -17.38
C LYS A 136 -6.35 16.68 -16.97
N GLU A 137 -5.93 17.69 -17.72
CA GLU A 137 -4.72 18.46 -17.44
C GLU A 137 -4.82 19.24 -16.12
N ARG A 138 -5.99 19.80 -15.81
CA ARG A 138 -6.21 20.47 -14.50
C ARG A 138 -6.25 19.49 -13.33
N MET A 139 -6.83 18.30 -13.54
CA MET A 139 -7.06 17.34 -12.46
C MET A 139 -5.88 16.42 -12.17
N ILE A 140 -4.94 16.22 -13.12
CA ILE A 140 -3.83 15.27 -12.93
C ILE A 140 -2.95 15.63 -11.73
N GLY A 141 -2.68 16.92 -11.51
CA GLY A 141 -1.92 17.40 -10.36
C GLY A 141 -2.61 17.08 -9.03
N TRP A 142 -3.89 17.44 -8.91
CA TRP A 142 -4.71 17.17 -7.73
C TRP A 142 -4.85 15.67 -7.47
N HIS A 143 -5.09 14.87 -8.50
CA HIS A 143 -5.19 13.42 -8.38
C HIS A 143 -3.88 12.81 -7.88
N MET A 144 -2.72 13.25 -8.39
CA MET A 144 -1.43 12.77 -7.89
C MET A 144 -1.18 13.15 -6.42
N VAL A 145 -1.46 14.40 -6.02
CA VAL A 145 -1.24 14.87 -4.65
C VAL A 145 -2.16 14.14 -3.67
N ALA A 146 -3.46 14.04 -3.99
CA ALA A 146 -4.42 13.31 -3.17
C ALA A 146 -4.06 11.82 -3.05
N GLY A 147 -3.58 11.18 -4.13
CA GLY A 147 -3.12 9.79 -4.09
C GLY A 147 -1.94 9.58 -3.14
N ARG A 148 -0.98 10.52 -3.12
CA ARG A 148 0.16 10.49 -2.19
C ARG A 148 -0.29 10.72 -0.74
N ALA A 149 -1.19 11.67 -0.51
CA ALA A 149 -1.75 11.90 0.83
C ALA A 149 -2.46 10.64 1.36
N LEU A 150 -3.25 9.96 0.52
CA LEU A 150 -3.91 8.70 0.86
C LEU A 150 -2.92 7.57 1.18
N LEU A 151 -1.79 7.49 0.47
CA LEU A 151 -0.73 6.55 0.80
C LEU A 151 -0.22 6.78 2.23
N PHE A 152 0.11 8.02 2.60
CA PHE A 152 0.57 8.34 3.95
C PHE A 152 -0.51 8.08 5.01
N MET A 153 -1.75 8.46 4.75
CA MET A 153 -2.86 8.17 5.66
C MET A 153 -3.06 6.66 5.87
N SER A 154 -2.92 5.84 4.81
CA SER A 154 -2.99 4.39 4.92
C SER A 154 -1.84 3.80 5.75
N ILE A 155 -0.64 4.37 5.67
CA ILE A 155 0.51 4.00 6.51
C ILE A 155 0.22 4.38 7.96
N CYS A 156 -0.26 5.60 8.22
CA CYS A 156 -0.65 6.02 9.56
C CYS A 156 -1.72 5.10 10.16
N ALA A 157 -2.74 4.72 9.38
CA ALA A 157 -3.74 3.74 9.78
C ALA A 157 -3.09 2.39 10.11
N ALA A 158 -2.23 1.85 9.25
CA ALA A 158 -1.56 0.57 9.50
C ALA A 158 -0.69 0.59 10.77
N LEU A 159 0.12 1.63 10.96
CA LEU A 159 1.01 1.78 12.11
C LEU A 159 0.23 1.94 13.42
N THR A 160 -0.81 2.78 13.43
CA THR A 160 -1.66 2.96 14.61
C THR A 160 -2.42 1.69 14.96
N GLY A 161 -2.87 0.91 13.96
CA GLY A 161 -3.53 -0.38 14.18
C GLY A 161 -2.60 -1.44 14.74
N LEU A 162 -1.35 -1.53 14.24
CA LEU A 162 -0.34 -2.42 14.81
C LEU A 162 -0.02 -2.04 16.26
N MET A 163 0.10 -0.74 16.56
CA MET A 163 0.36 -0.24 17.90
C MET A 163 -0.81 -0.55 18.86
N GLU A 164 -2.05 -0.28 18.46
CA GLU A 164 -3.25 -0.63 19.23
C GLU A 164 -3.29 -2.14 19.49
N LYS A 165 -3.06 -2.96 18.47
CA LYS A 165 -3.08 -4.43 18.64
C LYS A 165 -1.96 -4.93 19.55
N ALA A 166 -0.75 -4.39 19.43
CA ALA A 166 0.36 -4.73 20.32
C ALA A 166 0.05 -4.37 21.79
N GLN A 167 -0.59 -3.21 22.01
CA GLN A 167 -1.00 -2.78 23.33
C GLN A 167 -2.11 -3.66 23.91
N PHE A 168 -3.14 -4.01 23.12
CA PHE A 168 -4.20 -4.94 23.54
C PHE A 168 -3.65 -6.32 23.93
N LEU A 169 -2.61 -6.77 23.23
CA LEU A 169 -1.92 -8.03 23.53
C LEU A 169 -0.90 -7.90 24.68
N GLY A 170 -0.70 -6.70 25.24
CA GLY A 170 0.25 -6.48 26.33
C GLY A 170 1.71 -6.75 25.95
N LEU A 171 2.07 -6.65 24.66
CA LEU A 171 3.39 -7.02 24.17
C LEU A 171 4.46 -6.03 24.67
N LYS A 172 5.30 -6.46 25.61
CA LYS A 172 6.43 -5.68 26.12
C LYS A 172 7.72 -6.49 26.03
N TYR A 173 8.71 -5.97 25.28
CA TYR A 173 10.07 -6.53 25.13
C TYR A 173 10.20 -7.96 24.57
N GLN A 174 9.10 -8.60 24.17
CA GLN A 174 9.11 -9.96 23.62
C GLN A 174 9.56 -10.00 22.16
N HIS A 175 9.92 -11.19 21.68
CA HIS A 175 10.24 -11.43 20.26
C HIS A 175 9.10 -10.98 19.33
N GLU A 176 7.85 -11.20 19.74
CA GLU A 176 6.68 -10.75 19.01
C GLU A 176 6.59 -9.21 18.92
N ALA A 177 6.85 -8.49 20.02
CA ALA A 177 6.85 -7.03 20.03
C ALA A 177 7.89 -6.45 19.05
N ARG A 178 9.08 -7.06 19.02
CA ARG A 178 10.14 -6.69 18.06
C ARG A 178 9.69 -6.97 16.62
N LEU A 179 9.08 -8.12 16.35
CA LEU A 179 8.56 -8.46 15.02
C LEU A 179 7.52 -7.43 14.55
N VAL A 180 6.56 -7.06 15.40
CA VAL A 180 5.53 -6.05 15.09
C VAL A 180 6.15 -4.68 14.82
N ASN A 181 7.16 -4.29 15.60
CA ASN A 181 7.90 -3.04 15.35
C ASN A 181 8.67 -3.07 14.02
N PHE A 182 9.34 -4.17 13.70
CA PHE A 182 10.03 -4.34 12.42
C PHE A 182 9.07 -4.37 11.23
N LEU A 183 7.89 -4.96 11.40
CA LEU A 183 6.81 -4.91 10.42
C LEU A 183 6.36 -3.45 10.20
N GLY A 184 6.08 -2.71 11.26
CA GLY A 184 5.72 -1.29 11.17
C GLY A 184 6.79 -0.46 10.46
N LEU A 185 8.06 -0.64 10.83
CA LEU A 185 9.17 0.05 10.17
C LEU A 185 9.27 -0.31 8.68
N SER A 186 9.04 -1.58 8.34
CA SER A 186 9.06 -2.04 6.94
C SER A 186 7.93 -1.40 6.11
N ILE A 187 6.72 -1.28 6.66
CA ILE A 187 5.59 -0.59 6.02
C ILE A 187 5.90 0.90 5.81
N LEU A 188 6.47 1.55 6.82
CA LEU A 188 6.87 2.96 6.72
C LEU A 188 7.92 3.17 5.62
N LEU A 189 8.98 2.37 5.63
CA LEU A 189 10.05 2.46 4.63
C LEU A 189 9.53 2.15 3.23
N PHE A 190 8.66 1.15 3.07
CA PHE A 190 7.98 0.88 1.81
C PHE A 190 7.29 2.14 1.27
N GLY A 191 6.47 2.80 2.10
CA GLY A 191 5.79 4.04 1.73
C GLY A 191 6.73 5.17 1.30
N VAL A 192 7.80 5.39 2.07
CA VAL A 192 8.81 6.41 1.77
C VAL A 192 9.51 6.13 0.44
N PHE A 193 9.94 4.89 0.18
CA PHE A 193 10.61 4.55 -1.07
C PHE A 193 9.67 4.59 -2.28
N VAL A 194 8.39 4.23 -2.12
CA VAL A 194 7.37 4.42 -3.16
C VAL A 194 7.23 5.91 -3.48
N ASP A 195 7.06 6.76 -2.47
CA ASP A 195 6.91 8.20 -2.67
C ASP A 195 8.14 8.83 -3.35
N LEU A 196 9.34 8.51 -2.86
CA LEU A 196 10.60 8.96 -3.46
C LEU A 196 10.75 8.48 -4.91
N SER A 197 10.31 7.27 -5.24
CA SER A 197 10.38 6.76 -6.62
C SER A 197 9.46 7.54 -7.56
N ILE A 198 8.27 7.94 -7.09
CA ILE A 198 7.32 8.77 -7.84
C ILE A 198 7.88 10.18 -8.05
N VAL A 199 8.45 10.76 -6.99
CA VAL A 199 9.03 12.11 -7.03
C VAL A 199 10.25 12.14 -7.95
N TYR A 200 11.18 11.21 -7.77
CA TYR A 200 12.40 11.11 -8.59
C TYR A 200 12.08 10.86 -10.06
N GLY A 201 11.06 10.04 -10.36
CA GLY A 201 10.59 9.80 -11.72
C GLY A 201 9.98 11.02 -12.43
N ARG A 202 9.71 12.13 -11.72
CA ARG A 202 9.23 13.39 -12.32
C ARG A 202 10.33 14.40 -12.61
N TYR A 203 11.50 14.27 -11.98
CA TYR A 203 12.62 15.20 -12.14
C TYR A 203 13.62 14.77 -13.21
N ILE A 204 13.36 13.66 -13.92
CA ILE A 204 14.17 13.11 -15.02
C ILE A 204 13.29 12.99 -16.25
#